data_AF-A0A1V1PE85-F1
#
_entry.id   AF-A0A1V1PE85-F1
#
_cell.length_a   1.000
_cell.length_b   1.000
_cell.length_c   1.000
_cell.angle_alpha   90.00
_cell.angle_beta   90.00
_cell.angle_gamma   90.00
#
_symmetry.space_group_name_H-M   'P 1'
#
loop_
_entity.id
_entity.type
_entity.pdbx_description
1 polymer ?
#
loop_
_entity_poly.entity_id
_entity_poly.type
_entity_poly.pdbx_seq_one_letter_code
_entity_poly.pdbx_strand_id
1 'polypeptide(L)'
;MFSACINCHNCRRACPICFCSECYFESKALYSEADNQLNRATRKNALRMPSDLLLFHLGRMNHMSISCVSCGACEDACPENIPVSLLFSLVSRDTQAVFNYDPGHSLEEPLPFVVYKNEELKEYEAHYTKRHQSACNCNTK
;
A
#
# COMPACT_ATOMS: atom_id res chain seq x y z
N MET A 1 16.08 -1.40 -2.78
CA MET A 1 15.48 -2.15 -1.65
C MET A 1 14.95 -3.51 -2.08
N PHE A 2 13.89 -3.59 -2.90
CA PHE A 2 13.25 -4.88 -3.25
C PHE A 2 13.88 -5.66 -4.43
N SER A 3 15.08 -5.30 -4.88
CA SER A 3 15.70 -5.90 -6.07
C SER A 3 16.00 -7.39 -5.93
N ALA A 4 16.20 -7.89 -4.71
CA ALA A 4 16.40 -9.31 -4.41
C ALA A 4 15.09 -10.09 -4.19
N CYS A 5 13.94 -9.41 -4.09
CA CYS A 5 12.69 -10.09 -3.74
C CYS A 5 12.26 -11.05 -4.85
N ILE A 6 12.07 -12.30 -4.48
CA ILE A 6 11.60 -13.40 -5.35
C ILE A 6 10.06 -13.50 -5.38
N ASN A 7 9.35 -12.54 -4.79
CA ASN A 7 7.89 -12.49 -4.73
C ASN A 7 7.21 -13.74 -4.14
N CYS A 8 7.79 -14.34 -3.08
CA CYS A 8 7.26 -15.55 -2.45
C CYS A 8 6.02 -15.32 -1.55
N HIS A 9 5.68 -14.05 -1.27
CA HIS A 9 4.57 -13.63 -0.40
C HIS A 9 4.64 -14.10 1.08
N ASN A 10 5.76 -14.65 1.55
CA ASN A 10 5.91 -15.07 2.95
C ASN A 10 5.72 -13.91 3.95
N CYS A 11 6.19 -12.72 3.60
CA CYS A 11 6.00 -11.51 4.40
C CYS A 11 4.51 -11.15 4.60
N ARG A 12 3.62 -11.55 3.68
CA ARG A 12 2.15 -11.47 3.88
C ARG A 12 1.69 -12.55 4.84
N ARG A 13 2.05 -13.82 4.60
CA ARG A 13 1.54 -14.96 5.37
C ARG A 13 1.95 -14.93 6.84
N ALA A 14 3.13 -14.42 7.15
CA ALA A 14 3.62 -14.29 8.52
C ALA A 14 3.02 -13.07 9.26
N CYS A 15 2.30 -12.18 8.57
CA CYS A 15 1.83 -10.95 9.18
C CYS A 15 0.49 -11.15 9.89
N PRO A 16 0.39 -10.88 11.20
CA PRO A 16 -0.82 -11.18 11.98
C PRO A 16 -2.03 -10.31 11.60
N ILE A 17 -1.80 -9.13 11.01
CA ILE A 17 -2.86 -8.21 10.59
C ILE A 17 -3.29 -8.43 9.12
N CYS A 18 -2.63 -9.31 8.37
CA CYS A 18 -3.02 -9.66 7.01
C CYS A 18 -4.03 -10.82 7.00
N PHE A 19 -5.26 -10.57 7.46
CA PHE A 19 -6.30 -11.61 7.62
C PHE A 19 -7.24 -11.76 6.40
N CYS A 20 -7.01 -11.03 5.30
CA CYS A 20 -7.87 -11.10 4.12
C CYS A 20 -7.96 -12.54 3.56
N SER A 21 -9.19 -13.05 3.42
CA SER A 21 -9.48 -14.37 2.84
C SER A 21 -9.04 -14.46 1.38
N GLU A 22 -9.24 -13.38 0.63
CA GLU A 22 -8.80 -13.24 -0.76
C GLU A 22 -7.81 -12.09 -0.87
N CYS A 23 -6.62 -12.36 -1.41
CA CYS A 23 -5.64 -11.34 -1.73
C CYS A 23 -5.63 -11.10 -3.23
N TYR A 24 -5.73 -9.83 -3.65
CA TYR A 24 -5.59 -9.45 -5.06
C TYR A 24 -4.33 -10.06 -5.69
N PHE A 25 -3.21 -10.09 -4.96
CA PHE A 25 -1.92 -10.64 -5.39
C PHE A 25 -1.85 -12.17 -5.50
N GLU A 26 -2.87 -12.88 -5.03
CA GLU A 26 -3.04 -14.32 -5.26
C GLU A 26 -4.19 -14.63 -6.24
N SER A 27 -4.87 -13.59 -6.73
CA SER A 27 -6.01 -13.74 -7.62
C SER A 27 -5.59 -14.13 -9.04
N LYS A 28 -6.49 -14.82 -9.74
CA LYS A 28 -6.26 -15.16 -11.16
C LYS A 28 -6.20 -13.94 -12.08
N ALA A 29 -6.73 -12.80 -11.63
CA ALA A 29 -6.74 -11.56 -12.41
C ALA A 29 -5.34 -10.99 -12.68
N LEU A 30 -4.34 -11.39 -11.89
CA LEU A 30 -2.95 -11.01 -12.11
C LEU A 30 -2.16 -11.99 -12.99
N TYR A 31 -2.73 -13.16 -13.33
CA TYR A 31 -2.07 -14.05 -14.28
C TYR A 31 -2.12 -13.41 -15.67
N SER A 32 -0.98 -12.83 -16.05
CA SER A 32 -0.72 -12.38 -17.39
C SER A 32 -0.24 -13.57 -18.22
N GLU A 33 -0.96 -13.90 -19.29
CA GLU A 33 -0.52 -14.92 -20.24
C GLU A 33 0.87 -14.61 -20.79
N ALA A 34 1.61 -15.65 -21.18
CA ALA A 34 2.99 -15.52 -21.65
C ALA A 34 3.12 -14.48 -22.77
N ASP A 35 2.18 -14.47 -23.72
CA ASP A 35 2.14 -13.53 -24.83
C ASP A 35 1.99 -12.07 -24.37
N ASN A 36 1.20 -11.81 -23.32
CA ASN A 36 1.05 -10.47 -22.75
C ASN A 36 2.35 -10.00 -22.08
N GLN A 37 3.09 -10.90 -21.43
CA GLN A 37 4.39 -10.60 -20.83
C GLN A 37 5.46 -10.35 -21.90
N LEU A 38 5.49 -11.16 -22.97
CA LEU A 38 6.35 -10.97 -24.13
C LEU A 38 6.05 -9.63 -24.82
N ASN A 39 4.80 -9.31 -25.09
CA ASN A 39 4.38 -8.04 -25.67
C ASN A 39 4.77 -6.84 -24.78
N ARG A 40 4.71 -6.99 -23.45
CA ARG A 40 5.23 -5.99 -22.51
C ARG A 40 6.75 -5.85 -22.59
N ALA A 41 7.47 -6.96 -22.63
CA ALA A 41 8.93 -6.98 -22.72
C ALA A 41 9.42 -6.35 -24.04
N THR A 42 8.81 -6.71 -25.17
CA THR A 42 9.12 -6.15 -26.49
C THR A 42 8.86 -4.64 -26.53
N ARG A 43 7.74 -4.16 -25.98
CA ARG A 43 7.44 -2.72 -25.94
C ARG A 43 8.37 -1.91 -25.03
N LYS A 44 8.89 -2.52 -23.97
CA LYS A 44 9.74 -1.86 -22.97
C LYS A 44 11.23 -2.16 -23.15
N ASN A 45 11.60 -2.97 -24.15
CA ASN A 45 12.92 -3.55 -24.39
C ASN A 45 13.53 -4.34 -23.22
N ALA A 46 12.78 -4.51 -22.13
CA ALA A 46 13.15 -5.25 -20.94
C ALA A 46 11.90 -5.48 -20.08
N LEU A 47 11.87 -6.59 -19.36
CA LEU A 47 10.87 -6.85 -18.34
C LEU A 47 11.54 -7.51 -17.14
N ARG A 48 11.36 -6.92 -15.95
CA ARG A 48 11.80 -7.54 -14.70
C ARG A 48 10.86 -8.69 -14.35
N MET A 49 11.44 -9.84 -14.01
CA MET A 49 10.72 -11.00 -13.49
C MET A 49 11.17 -11.26 -12.05
N PRO A 50 10.25 -11.46 -11.08
CA PRO A 50 8.79 -11.38 -11.20
C PRO A 50 8.28 -9.96 -11.51
N SER A 51 7.20 -9.85 -12.30
CA SER A 51 6.56 -8.55 -12.58
C SER A 51 5.78 -8.03 -11.37
N ASP A 52 5.51 -6.72 -11.36
CA ASP A 52 4.59 -6.08 -10.39
C ASP A 52 5.02 -6.16 -8.92
N LEU A 53 6.31 -6.43 -8.68
CA LEU A 53 6.92 -6.51 -7.35
C LEU A 53 6.68 -5.25 -6.49
N LEU A 54 6.81 -4.06 -7.09
CA LEU A 54 6.53 -2.80 -6.40
C LEU A 54 5.05 -2.66 -6.06
N LEU A 55 4.16 -3.12 -6.95
CA LEU A 55 2.73 -3.07 -6.73
C LEU A 55 2.34 -3.94 -5.53
N PHE A 56 2.94 -5.13 -5.39
CA PHE A 56 2.75 -6.00 -4.22
C PHE A 56 3.12 -5.30 -2.91
N HIS A 57 4.33 -4.74 -2.82
CA HIS A 57 4.78 -4.08 -1.59
C HIS A 57 3.99 -2.82 -1.26
N LEU A 58 3.63 -2.01 -2.27
CA LEU A 58 2.79 -0.81 -2.09
C LEU A 58 1.36 -1.17 -1.67
N GLY A 59 0.73 -2.15 -2.32
CA GLY A 59 -0.61 -2.58 -1.98
C GLY A 59 -0.69 -3.16 -0.56
N ARG A 60 0.28 -4.00 -0.18
CA ARG A 60 0.37 -4.53 1.18
C ARG A 60 0.57 -3.42 2.21
N MET A 61 1.46 -2.47 1.94
CA MET A 61 1.71 -1.32 2.80
C MET A 61 0.45 -0.47 3.00
N ASN A 62 -0.27 -0.18 1.91
CA ASN A 62 -1.51 0.59 1.94
C ASN A 62 -2.59 -0.08 2.81
N HIS A 63 -2.71 -1.42 2.76
CA HIS A 63 -3.70 -2.13 3.57
C HIS A 63 -3.36 -2.18 5.05
N MET A 64 -2.07 -2.11 5.41
CA MET A 64 -1.61 -2.42 6.76
C MET A 64 -1.08 -1.21 7.53
N SER A 65 -0.83 -0.08 6.87
CA SER A 65 -0.09 1.04 7.45
C SER A 65 -0.71 1.58 8.73
N ILE A 66 -2.05 1.64 8.81
CA ILE A 66 -2.73 2.09 10.03
C ILE A 66 -2.57 1.08 11.17
N SER A 67 -2.58 -0.23 10.92
CA SER A 67 -2.61 -1.25 11.98
C SER A 67 -1.26 -1.90 12.28
N CYS A 68 -0.20 -1.52 11.58
CA CYS A 68 1.12 -2.11 11.75
C CYS A 68 1.76 -1.72 13.09
N VAL A 69 2.08 -2.73 13.91
CA VAL A 69 2.74 -2.58 15.22
C VAL A 69 4.26 -2.77 15.16
N SER A 70 4.86 -2.77 13.96
CA SER A 70 6.31 -2.95 13.79
C SER A 70 6.90 -4.24 14.41
N CYS A 71 6.15 -5.34 14.42
CA CYS A 71 6.56 -6.60 15.06
C CYS A 71 7.70 -7.35 14.38
N GLY A 72 8.16 -6.96 13.19
CA GLY A 72 9.28 -7.61 12.49
C GLY A 72 8.97 -8.95 11.81
N ALA A 73 7.86 -9.63 12.12
CA ALA A 73 7.54 -10.96 11.59
C ALA A 73 7.61 -11.11 10.05
N CYS A 74 7.33 -10.02 9.32
CA CYS A 74 7.41 -10.00 7.86
C CYS A 74 8.85 -9.99 7.30
N GLU A 75 9.81 -9.49 8.07
CA GLU A 75 11.24 -9.51 7.77
C GLU A 75 11.85 -10.85 8.15
N ASP A 76 11.52 -11.38 9.33
CA ASP A 76 11.96 -12.71 9.77
C ASP A 76 11.54 -13.82 8.80
N ALA A 77 10.37 -13.67 8.16
CA ALA A 77 9.87 -14.63 7.18
C ALA A 77 10.49 -14.48 5.77
N CYS A 78 11.36 -13.49 5.55
CA CYS A 78 11.94 -13.21 4.24
C CYS A 78 13.19 -14.09 3.98
N PRO A 79 13.17 -15.01 3.00
CA PRO A 79 14.32 -15.86 2.72
C PRO A 79 15.53 -15.07 2.16
N GLU A 80 15.27 -13.88 1.63
CA GLU A 80 16.27 -12.99 1.02
C GLU A 80 16.81 -11.94 2.01
N ASN A 81 16.42 -12.00 3.29
CA ASN A 81 16.81 -11.05 4.34
C ASN A 81 16.56 -9.58 3.94
N ILE A 82 15.48 -9.31 3.22
CA ILE A 82 15.10 -7.94 2.83
C ILE A 82 14.53 -7.26 4.07
N PRO A 83 15.01 -6.04 4.43
CA PRO A 83 14.56 -5.33 5.63
C PRO A 83 13.19 -4.69 5.42
N VAL A 84 12.17 -5.51 5.12
CA VAL A 84 10.84 -5.04 4.72
C VAL A 84 10.14 -4.33 5.88
N SER A 85 10.45 -4.70 7.13
CA SER A 85 9.86 -4.09 8.32
C SER A 85 10.24 -2.62 8.41
N LEU A 86 11.49 -2.25 8.08
CA LEU A 86 11.97 -0.87 8.11
C LEU A 86 11.08 0.08 7.30
N LEU A 87 10.78 -0.28 6.05
CA LEU A 87 9.94 0.55 5.19
C LEU A 87 8.49 0.60 5.70
N PHE A 88 7.94 -0.55 6.10
CA PHE A 88 6.57 -0.60 6.58
C PHE A 88 6.41 0.19 7.87
N SER A 89 7.32 0.06 8.83
CA SER A 89 7.32 0.81 10.09
C SER A 89 7.42 2.32 9.86
N LEU A 90 8.27 2.76 8.93
CA LEU A 90 8.39 4.18 8.58
C LEU A 90 7.06 4.75 8.07
N VAL A 91 6.45 4.09 7.07
CA VAL A 91 5.20 4.56 6.48
C VAL A 91 4.03 4.41 7.45
N SER A 92 4.03 3.36 8.25
CA SER A 92 2.98 3.12 9.25
C SER A 92 2.98 4.21 10.31
N ARG A 93 4.15 4.60 10.83
CA ARG A 93 4.28 5.70 11.78
C ARG A 93 3.70 7.00 11.22
N ASP A 94 4.06 7.35 9.99
CA ASP A 94 3.58 8.58 9.37
C ASP A 94 2.06 8.52 9.12
N THR A 95 1.54 7.36 8.73
CA THR A 95 0.09 7.17 8.55
C THR A 95 -0.66 7.24 9.89
N GLN A 96 -0.16 6.59 10.93
CA GLN A 96 -0.73 6.56 12.28
C GLN A 96 -0.76 7.95 12.91
N ALA A 97 0.29 8.75 12.70
CA ALA A 97 0.35 10.12 13.16
C ALA A 97 -0.75 11.01 12.56
N VAL A 98 -1.12 10.80 11.29
CA VAL A 98 -2.21 11.53 10.63
C VAL A 98 -3.56 11.29 11.31
N PHE A 99 -3.80 10.09 11.83
CA PHE A 99 -5.04 9.74 12.53
C PHE A 99 -4.94 9.86 14.06
N ASN A 100 -3.78 10.27 14.59
CA ASN A 100 -3.47 10.23 16.03
C ASN A 100 -3.86 8.87 16.66
N TYR A 101 -3.47 7.78 16.00
CA TYR A 101 -3.89 6.42 16.33
C TYR A 101 -2.69 5.56 16.72
N ASP A 102 -2.76 4.87 17.87
CA ASP A 102 -1.74 3.93 18.33
C ASP A 102 -2.25 2.48 18.23
N PRO A 103 -1.75 1.66 17.29
CA PRO A 103 -2.33 0.35 17.03
C PRO A 103 -2.13 -0.62 18.19
N GLY A 104 -3.22 -1.22 18.65
CA GLY A 104 -3.20 -2.22 19.71
C GLY A 104 -3.12 -1.64 21.13
N HIS A 105 -3.21 -0.32 21.30
CA HIS A 105 -3.21 0.33 22.61
C HIS A 105 -4.50 0.05 23.42
N SER A 106 -5.67 0.00 22.76
CA SER A 106 -6.96 -0.31 23.39
C SER A 106 -7.82 -1.19 22.48
N LEU A 107 -8.61 -2.09 23.08
CA LEU A 107 -9.58 -2.91 22.35
C LEU A 107 -10.90 -2.17 22.10
N GLU A 108 -11.16 -1.13 22.89
CA GLU A 108 -12.34 -0.27 22.83
C GLU A 108 -12.20 0.81 21.75
N GLU A 109 -10.97 1.21 21.42
CA GLU A 109 -10.69 2.18 20.36
C GLU A 109 -10.89 1.55 18.97
N PRO A 110 -11.84 2.04 18.15
CA PRO A 110 -12.08 1.49 16.83
C PRO A 110 -10.96 1.87 15.85
N LEU A 111 -10.75 1.01 14.84
CA LEU A 111 -9.83 1.32 13.74
C LEU A 111 -10.30 2.57 12.98
N PRO A 112 -9.41 3.52 12.64
CA PRO A 112 -9.78 4.73 11.88
C PRO A 112 -10.56 4.45 10.59
N PHE A 113 -10.27 3.35 9.89
CA PHE A 113 -10.96 3.01 8.64
C PHE A 113 -12.41 2.52 8.78
N VAL A 114 -12.88 2.17 9.98
CA VAL A 114 -14.25 1.68 10.18
C VAL A 114 -15.17 2.74 10.79
N VAL A 115 -14.63 3.92 11.09
CA VAL A 115 -15.38 5.05 11.66
C VAL A 115 -15.26 6.25 10.75
N TYR A 116 -16.24 7.14 10.85
CA TYR A 116 -16.24 8.41 10.12
C TYR A 116 -16.43 9.55 11.12
N LYS A 117 -15.61 10.60 10.96
CA LYS A 117 -15.65 11.82 11.77
C LYS A 117 -15.76 13.03 10.84
N ASN A 118 -16.80 13.86 11.03
CA ASN A 118 -17.06 15.02 10.17
C ASN A 118 -15.92 16.05 10.11
N GLU A 119 -15.17 16.20 11.20
CA GLU A 119 -14.09 17.18 11.33
C GLU A 119 -12.69 16.57 11.15
N GLU A 120 -12.60 15.31 10.71
CA GLU A 120 -11.32 14.63 10.48
C GLU A 120 -10.74 15.00 9.10
N LEU A 121 -9.44 15.33 9.04
CA LEU A 121 -8.68 15.59 7.80
C LEU A 121 -9.20 16.74 6.93
N LYS A 122 -9.83 17.76 7.52
CA LYS A 122 -10.32 18.98 6.85
C LYS A 122 -9.27 19.66 5.98
N GLU A 123 -8.00 19.62 6.39
CA GLU A 123 -6.87 20.20 5.68
C GLU A 123 -6.60 19.54 4.31
N TYR A 124 -7.08 18.30 4.12
CA TYR A 124 -6.96 17.55 2.86
C TYR A 124 -8.21 17.66 1.97
N GLU A 125 -9.31 18.24 2.49
CA GLU A 125 -10.52 18.51 1.71
C GLU A 125 -10.25 19.63 0.69
N ALA A 126 -9.88 19.25 -0.55
CA ALA A 126 -9.78 20.22 -1.63
C ALA A 126 -11.19 20.71 -2.01
N HIS A 127 -11.52 21.97 -1.68
CA HIS A 127 -12.71 22.62 -2.22
C HIS A 127 -12.66 22.60 -3.75
N TYR A 128 -13.63 21.89 -4.35
CA TYR A 128 -13.77 21.71 -5.81
C TYR A 128 -13.72 23.05 -6.58
N THR A 129 -14.11 24.15 -5.95
CA THR A 129 -14.13 25.51 -6.52
C THR A 129 -12.76 26.15 -6.71
N LYS A 130 -11.74 25.83 -5.91
CA LYS A 130 -10.42 26.50 -6.02
C LYS A 130 -9.54 25.97 -7.16
N ARG A 131 -9.75 24.73 -7.65
CA ARG A 131 -8.98 24.18 -8.78
C ARG A 131 -9.44 24.66 -10.16
N HIS A 132 -10.71 25.03 -10.31
CA HIS A 132 -11.25 25.46 -11.61
C HIS A 132 -11.19 26.98 -11.85
N GLN A 133 -11.05 27.80 -10.80
CA GLN A 133 -10.84 29.25 -10.97
C GLN A 133 -9.47 29.61 -11.54
N SER A 134 -8.43 28.81 -11.28
CA SER A 134 -7.09 29.05 -11.87
C SER A 134 -6.93 28.54 -13.31
N ALA A 135 -7.91 27.80 -13.84
CA ALA A 135 -7.85 27.20 -15.18
C ALA A 135 -8.88 27.77 -16.16
N CYS A 136 -9.85 28.57 -15.70
CA CYS A 136 -10.87 29.17 -16.54
C CYS A 136 -10.80 30.71 -16.46
N ASN A 137 -9.98 31.32 -17.31
CA ASN A 137 -10.07 32.76 -17.63
C ASN A 137 -11.30 33.01 -18.52
N CYS A 138 -12.49 32.69 -18.02
CA CYS A 138 -13.71 33.19 -18.65
C CYS A 138 -13.87 34.65 -18.21
N ASN A 139 -13.28 35.56 -18.99
CA ASN A 139 -13.68 36.96 -19.00
C ASN A 139 -15.13 37.03 -19.49
N THR A 140 -16.09 36.87 -18.57
CA THR A 140 -17.48 37.21 -18.85
C THR A 140 -17.61 38.72 -18.76
N LYS A 141 -17.74 39.33 -19.95
CA LYS A 141 -18.51 40.57 -20.12
C LYS A 141 -19.92 40.41 -19.54
#